data_AF-A0A7R9Z1F2-F1
#
_entry.id   AF-A0A7R9Z1F2-F1
#
_cell.length_a   1.000
_cell.length_b   1.000
_cell.length_c   1.000
_cell.angle_alpha   90.00
_cell.angle_beta   90.00
_cell.angle_gamma   90.00
#
_symmetry.space_group_name_H-M   'P 1'
#
loop_
_entity.id
_entity.type
_entity.pdbx_description
1 polymer ?
#
loop_
_entity_poly.entity_id
_entity_poly.type
_entity_poly.pdbx_seq_one_letter_code
_entity_poly.pdbx_strand_id
1 'polypeptide(L)'
;MAMAELADRDFTAERTQIVVASGGAVDPVASERAEVERRAAEARHAHRLRLPRRPAWDARTTPEELDLQERNSFLAWRRDLADLEEEERLTLTPFEKNLDVWRQLWRVVERSDIVAQVRIRRLYKYFCV
;
A
#
# COMPACT_ATOMS: atom_id res chain seq x y z
N MET A 1 38.24 34.26 -0.23
CA MET A 1 36.96 34.00 -0.91
C MET A 1 36.71 32.50 -0.82
N ALA A 2 35.79 32.12 0.06
CA ALA A 2 35.68 30.79 0.65
C ALA A 2 34.89 29.82 -0.24
N MET A 3 35.44 28.63 -0.44
CA MET A 3 34.82 27.49 -1.10
C MET A 3 34.16 26.59 -0.06
N ALA A 4 32.91 26.20 -0.33
CA ALA A 4 32.26 24.96 0.10
C ALA A 4 32.21 24.62 1.61
N GLU A 5 31.14 25.04 2.29
CA GLU A 5 30.62 24.37 3.48
C GLU A 5 29.09 24.47 3.51
N LEU A 6 28.39 23.44 3.02
CA LEU A 6 26.99 23.20 3.40
C LEU A 6 26.69 21.70 3.37
N ALA A 7 27.46 20.97 4.17
CA ALA A 7 27.25 19.56 4.45
C ALA A 7 27.04 19.40 5.96
N ASP A 8 25.94 19.96 6.49
CA ASP A 8 25.45 19.59 7.82
C ASP A 8 23.99 20.05 8.05
N ARG A 9 23.05 19.54 7.25
CA ARG A 9 21.65 19.57 7.64
C ARG A 9 21.26 18.16 8.06
N ASP A 10 21.42 17.91 9.35
CA ASP A 10 20.84 16.76 10.03
C ASP A 10 19.35 16.65 9.68
N PHE A 11 19.04 15.65 8.87
CA PHE A 11 17.67 15.25 8.59
C PHE A 11 17.18 14.42 9.77
N THR A 12 16.66 15.08 10.81
CA THR A 12 15.95 14.42 11.91
C THR A 12 14.64 13.86 11.40
N ALA A 13 14.68 12.65 10.86
CA ALA A 13 13.48 11.84 10.71
C ALA A 13 12.97 11.50 12.11
N GLU A 14 11.83 12.09 12.50
CA GLU A 14 11.13 11.74 13.74
C GLU A 14 10.89 10.23 13.76
N ARG A 15 11.64 9.53 14.62
CA ARG A 15 11.47 8.11 14.87
C ARG A 15 10.12 7.92 15.52
N THR A 16 9.14 7.48 14.74
CA THR A 16 7.86 6.96 15.24
C THR A 16 8.17 5.98 16.38
N GLN A 17 7.45 6.12 17.51
CA GLN A 17 7.64 5.27 18.68
C GLN A 17 7.67 3.79 18.27
N ILE A 18 8.83 3.16 18.39
CA ILE A 18 8.94 1.72 18.37
C ILE A 18 8.35 1.26 19.69
N VAL A 19 7.05 0.92 19.70
CA VAL A 19 6.48 0.14 20.79
C VAL A 19 7.12 -1.25 20.68
N VAL A 20 8.16 -1.47 21.48
CA VAL A 20 8.70 -2.80 21.71
C VAL A 20 7.60 -3.57 22.42
N ALA A 21 6.85 -4.37 21.68
CA ALA A 21 6.01 -5.40 22.27
C ALA A 21 6.97 -6.38 22.97
N SER A 22 7.13 -6.20 24.28
CA SER A 22 7.77 -7.17 25.15
C SER A 22 7.20 -8.55 24.83
N GLY A 23 8.06 -9.51 24.53
CA GLY A 23 7.68 -10.85 24.12
C GLY A 23 6.89 -11.58 25.20
N GLY A 24 5.58 -11.36 25.23
CA GLY A 24 4.65 -12.34 25.79
C GLY A 24 4.73 -13.57 24.90
N ALA A 25 4.96 -14.74 25.48
CA ALA A 25 4.88 -15.99 24.76
C ALA A 25 3.51 -16.05 24.07
N VAL A 26 3.47 -15.78 22.76
CA VAL A 26 2.29 -15.99 21.93
C VAL A 26 2.06 -17.49 21.91
N ASP A 27 0.95 -17.92 22.50
CA ASP A 27 0.50 -19.31 22.40
C ASP A 27 0.51 -19.70 20.91
N PRO A 28 1.35 -20.69 20.51
CA PRO A 28 1.49 -21.07 19.10
C PRO A 28 0.15 -21.46 18.47
N VAL A 29 -0.75 -22.07 19.25
CA VAL A 29 -2.06 -22.52 18.80
C VAL A 29 -3.00 -21.34 18.60
N ALA A 30 -2.95 -20.31 19.46
CA ALA A 30 -3.73 -19.10 19.29
C ALA A 30 -3.26 -18.29 18.07
N SER A 31 -1.95 -18.21 17.84
CA SER A 31 -1.33 -17.55 16.68
C SER A 31 -1.74 -18.23 15.36
N GLU A 32 -1.73 -19.56 15.32
CA GLU A 32 -2.13 -20.32 14.14
C GLU A 32 -3.61 -20.14 13.80
N ARG A 33 -4.49 -20.16 14.81
CA ARG A 33 -5.94 -19.89 14.63
C ARG A 33 -6.18 -18.49 14.09
N ALA A 34 -5.52 -17.47 14.64
CA ALA A 34 -5.64 -16.10 14.17
C ALA A 34 -5.16 -15.92 12.72
N GLU A 35 -4.08 -16.62 12.33
CA GLU A 35 -3.59 -16.60 10.94
C GLU A 35 -4.59 -17.26 9.97
N VAL A 36 -5.24 -18.36 10.37
CA VAL A 36 -6.28 -19.03 9.58
C VAL A 36 -7.52 -18.16 9.42
N GLU A 37 -8.01 -17.54 10.50
CA GLU A 37 -9.13 -16.61 10.45
C GLU A 37 -8.83 -15.40 9.57
N ARG A 38 -7.62 -14.84 9.68
CA ARG A 38 -7.16 -13.74 8.82
C ARG A 38 -7.19 -14.13 7.35
N ARG A 39 -6.61 -15.27 6.99
CA ARG A 39 -6.61 -15.77 5.60
C ARG A 39 -8.02 -16.03 5.08
N ALA A 40 -8.92 -16.55 5.92
CA ALA A 40 -10.31 -16.77 5.54
C ALA A 40 -11.01 -15.43 5.26
N ALA A 41 -10.78 -14.41 6.09
CA ALA A 41 -11.33 -13.07 5.89
C ALA A 41 -10.74 -12.38 4.64
N GLU A 42 -9.42 -12.46 4.44
CA GLU A 42 -8.74 -12.00 3.22
C GLU A 42 -9.34 -12.67 1.96
N ALA A 43 -9.60 -13.98 2.01
CA ALA A 43 -10.20 -14.71 0.90
C ALA A 43 -11.64 -14.27 0.61
N ARG A 44 -12.46 -14.01 1.64
CA ARG A 44 -13.82 -13.45 1.48
C ARG A 44 -13.81 -12.09 0.78
N HIS A 45 -12.83 -11.25 1.13
CA HIS A 45 -12.74 -9.87 0.66
C HIS A 45 -11.70 -9.65 -0.45
N ALA A 46 -11.22 -10.71 -1.09
CA ALA A 46 -10.20 -10.65 -2.13
C ALA A 46 -10.57 -9.71 -3.31
N HIS A 47 -11.86 -9.52 -3.56
CA HIS A 47 -12.36 -8.60 -4.59
C HIS A 47 -12.21 -7.12 -4.23
N ARG A 48 -12.22 -6.78 -2.93
CA ARG A 48 -12.03 -5.42 -2.41
C ARG A 48 -10.55 -5.12 -2.11
N LEU A 49 -9.73 -6.13 -1.82
CA LEU A 49 -8.29 -6.01 -1.55
C LEU A 49 -7.41 -5.79 -2.81
N ARG A 50 -8.00 -5.29 -3.90
CA ARG A 50 -7.31 -5.09 -5.18
C ARG A 50 -6.52 -3.79 -5.19
N LEU A 51 -5.52 -3.72 -6.05
CA LEU A 51 -4.80 -2.48 -6.33
C LEU A 51 -5.70 -1.41 -6.98
N PRO A 52 -5.45 -0.12 -6.70
CA PRO A 52 -6.17 0.95 -7.38
C PRO A 52 -5.83 0.87 -8.87
N ARG A 53 -6.87 0.74 -9.70
CA ARG A 53 -6.74 0.75 -11.16
C ARG A 53 -6.85 2.18 -11.65
N ARG A 54 -6.04 2.51 -12.65
CA ARG A 54 -6.16 3.81 -13.31
C ARG A 54 -7.53 3.90 -14.01
N PRO A 55 -8.28 4.99 -13.85
CA PRO A 55 -9.49 5.23 -14.61
C PRO A 55 -9.23 5.18 -16.12
N ALA A 56 -10.22 4.73 -16.89
CA ALA A 56 -10.15 4.79 -18.35
C ALA A 56 -10.12 6.25 -18.79
N TRP A 57 -9.21 6.57 -19.69
CA TRP A 57 -9.07 7.90 -20.27
C TRP A 57 -8.98 7.77 -21.80
N ASP A 58 -9.44 8.80 -22.49
CA ASP A 58 -9.40 8.87 -23.95
C ASP A 58 -8.69 10.15 -24.41
N ALA A 59 -8.45 10.28 -25.73
CA ALA A 59 -7.80 11.45 -26.31
C ALA A 59 -8.59 12.77 -26.13
N ARG A 60 -9.85 12.70 -25.68
CA ARG A 60 -10.72 13.86 -25.43
C ARG A 60 -10.66 14.31 -23.97
N THR A 61 -10.11 13.48 -23.08
CA THR A 61 -9.99 13.76 -21.65
C THR A 61 -8.91 14.82 -21.44
N THR A 62 -9.25 15.93 -20.79
CA THR A 62 -8.26 16.97 -20.49
C THR A 62 -7.34 16.53 -19.35
N PRO A 63 -6.12 17.09 -19.25
CA PRO A 63 -5.20 16.76 -18.16
C PRO A 63 -5.82 17.01 -16.76
N GLU A 64 -6.63 18.05 -16.61
CA GLU A 64 -7.28 18.42 -15.36
C GLU A 64 -8.41 17.44 -15.00
N GLU A 65 -9.22 17.04 -16.01
CA GLU A 65 -10.26 16.03 -15.85
C GLU A 65 -9.65 14.69 -15.43
N LEU A 66 -8.54 14.30 -16.07
CA LEU A 66 -7.84 13.06 -15.76
C LEU A 66 -7.24 13.07 -14.35
N ASP A 67 -6.59 14.18 -13.95
CA ASP A 67 -6.05 14.33 -12.59
C ASP A 67 -7.17 14.23 -11.53
N LEU A 68 -8.33 14.85 -11.79
CA LEU A 68 -9.48 14.75 -10.90
C LEU A 68 -10.03 13.33 -10.81
N GLN A 69 -10.18 12.64 -11.95
CA GLN A 69 -10.64 11.25 -11.99
C GLN A 69 -9.68 10.30 -11.27
N GLU A 70 -8.37 10.44 -11.49
CA GLU A 70 -7.34 9.65 -10.81
C GLU A 70 -7.40 9.87 -9.28
N ARG A 71 -7.51 11.13 -8.83
CA ARG A 71 -7.66 11.47 -7.40
C ARG A 71 -8.91 10.86 -6.80
N ASN A 72 -10.05 11.00 -7.47
CA ASN A 72 -11.33 10.49 -6.98
C ASN A 72 -11.32 8.96 -6.89
N SER A 73 -10.80 8.28 -7.92
CA SER A 73 -10.65 6.83 -7.93
C SER A 73 -9.73 6.34 -6.80
N PHE A 74 -8.59 7.01 -6.61
CA PHE A 74 -7.66 6.67 -5.54
C PHE A 74 -8.25 6.90 -4.15
N LEU A 75 -9.01 7.98 -3.96
CA LEU A 75 -9.70 8.26 -2.70
C LEU A 75 -10.81 7.25 -2.42
N ALA A 76 -11.58 6.85 -3.44
CA ALA A 76 -12.59 5.80 -3.31
C ALA A 76 -11.94 4.47 -2.87
N TRP A 77 -10.87 4.06 -3.55
CA TRP A 77 -10.10 2.87 -3.15
C TRP A 77 -9.60 2.93 -1.70
N ARG A 78 -9.09 4.08 -1.25
CA ARG A 78 -8.65 4.26 0.15
C ARG A 78 -9.79 4.15 1.15
N ARG A 79 -11.00 4.60 0.79
CA ARG A 79 -12.20 4.46 1.63
C ARG A 79 -12.61 3.00 1.73
N ASP A 80 -12.64 2.29 0.60
CA ASP A 80 -12.97 0.87 0.57
C ASP A 80 -12.04 0.04 1.48
N LEU A 81 -10.74 0.38 1.52
CA LEU A 81 -9.78 -0.23 2.43
C LEU A 81 -10.03 0.12 3.90
N ALA A 82 -10.37 1.36 4.21
CA ALA A 82 -10.68 1.77 5.58
C ALA A 82 -11.96 1.08 6.09
N ASP A 83 -12.98 0.98 5.25
CA ASP A 83 -14.23 0.30 5.58
C ASP A 83 -13.97 -1.20 5.84
N LEU A 84 -13.09 -1.83 5.05
CA LEU A 84 -12.66 -3.22 5.30
C LEU A 84 -11.93 -3.42 6.63
N GLU A 85 -11.07 -2.48 7.01
CA GLU A 85 -10.36 -2.53 8.31
C GLU A 85 -11.35 -2.48 9.48
N GLU A 86 -12.40 -1.66 9.35
CA GLU A 86 -13.44 -1.53 10.38
C GLU A 86 -14.35 -2.77 10.43
N GLU A 87 -14.81 -3.27 9.29
CA GLU A 87 -15.74 -4.41 9.18
C GLU A 87 -15.14 -5.71 9.75
N GLU A 88 -13.90 -6.03 9.40
CA GLU A 88 -13.31 -7.35 9.68
C GLU A 88 -12.24 -7.33 10.78
N ARG A 89 -11.94 -6.15 11.35
CA ARG A 89 -10.81 -5.92 12.27
C ARG A 89 -9.48 -6.45 11.70
N LEU A 90 -9.37 -6.47 10.39
CA LEU A 90 -8.17 -6.91 9.69
C LEU A 90 -7.14 -5.78 9.76
N THR A 91 -5.93 -6.10 10.20
CA THR A 91 -4.80 -5.20 9.98
C THR A 91 -4.33 -5.36 8.55
N LEU A 92 -4.61 -4.40 7.68
CA LEU A 92 -4.12 -4.43 6.31
C LEU A 92 -2.59 -4.26 6.29
N THR A 93 -1.99 -4.79 5.24
CA THR A 93 -0.57 -4.52 4.98
C THR A 93 -0.41 -3.03 4.66
N PRO A 94 0.56 -2.33 5.29
CA PRO A 94 0.80 -0.92 5.01
C PRO A 94 0.99 -0.68 3.51
N PHE A 95 0.33 0.34 2.99
CA PHE A 95 0.35 0.70 1.57
C PHE A 95 0.78 2.16 1.37
N GLU A 96 1.20 2.48 0.15
CA GLU A 96 1.60 3.83 -0.23
C GLU A 96 0.39 4.76 -0.33
N LYS A 97 0.42 5.88 0.39
CA LYS A 97 -0.67 6.87 0.44
C LYS A 97 -0.50 7.99 -0.59
N ASN A 98 0.67 8.10 -1.21
CA ASN A 98 0.95 9.09 -2.25
C ASN A 98 0.48 8.60 -3.63
N LEU A 99 -0.45 9.34 -4.23
CA LEU A 99 -0.97 9.08 -5.58
C LEU A 99 0.13 9.10 -6.66
N ASP A 100 1.17 9.92 -6.52
CA ASP A 100 2.21 10.05 -7.54
C ASP A 100 3.05 8.78 -7.69
N VAL A 101 3.20 8.00 -6.61
CA VAL A 101 3.85 6.68 -6.67
C VAL A 101 2.97 5.69 -7.44
N TRP A 102 1.65 5.72 -7.21
CA TRP A 102 0.70 4.91 -7.98
C TRP A 102 0.67 5.28 -9.45
N ARG A 103 0.79 6.58 -9.78
CA ARG A 103 0.93 7.05 -11.17
C ARG A 103 2.18 6.50 -11.84
N GLN A 104 3.30 6.39 -11.11
CA GLN A 104 4.50 5.76 -11.64
C GLN A 104 4.25 4.28 -11.96
N LEU A 105 3.61 3.54 -11.05
CA LEU A 105 3.24 2.14 -11.28
C LEU A 105 2.32 2.00 -12.50
N TRP A 106 1.26 2.81 -12.61
CA TRP A 106 0.34 2.75 -13.75
C TRP A 106 1.06 2.99 -15.07
N ARG A 107 1.95 3.99 -15.14
CA ARG A 107 2.75 4.27 -16.35
C ARG A 107 3.67 3.10 -16.73
N VAL A 108 4.23 2.41 -15.74
CA VAL A 108 5.07 1.22 -15.99
C VAL A 108 4.22 0.07 -16.51
N VAL A 109 3.10 -0.22 -15.86
CA VAL A 109 2.20 -1.32 -16.23
C VAL A 109 1.59 -1.11 -17.62
N GLU A 110 1.19 0.11 -17.96
CA GLU A 110 0.62 0.44 -19.27
C GLU A 110 1.61 0.27 -20.43
N ARG A 111 2.91 0.41 -20.18
CA ARG A 111 3.96 0.36 -21.21
C ARG A 111 4.69 -0.98 -21.27
N SER A 112 4.40 -1.90 -20.35
CA SER A 112 5.11 -3.17 -20.23
C SER A 112 4.27 -4.30 -20.83
N ASP A 113 4.89 -5.10 -21.70
CA ASP A 113 4.26 -6.33 -22.20
C ASP A 113 4.21 -7.43 -21.13
N ILE A 114 5.18 -7.43 -20.22
CA ILE A 114 5.32 -8.42 -19.15
C ILE A 114 5.61 -7.70 -17.83
N VAL A 115 4.86 -8.06 -16.78
CA VAL A 115 5.08 -7.58 -15.41
C VAL A 115 5.41 -8.77 -14.52
N ALA A 116 6.56 -8.71 -13.85
CA ALA A 116 7.00 -9.75 -12.91
C ALA A 116 6.99 -9.21 -11.47
N GLN A 117 6.40 -9.97 -10.55
CA GLN A 117 6.43 -9.65 -9.12
C GLN A 117 7.58 -10.39 -8.43
N VAL A 118 8.50 -9.64 -7.82
CA VAL A 118 9.55 -10.21 -6.98
C VAL A 118 9.01 -10.42 -5.56
N ARG A 119 9.14 -11.64 -5.02
CA ARG A 119 8.71 -11.97 -3.65
C ARG A 119 9.89 -12.40 -2.80
N ILE A 120 9.93 -11.87 -1.58
CA ILE A 120 10.92 -12.24 -0.57
C ILE A 120 10.29 -13.30 0.33
N ARG A 121 10.92 -14.47 0.43
CA ARG A 121 10.44 -15.63 1.20
C ARG A 121 10.18 -15.32 2.69
N ARG A 122 10.79 -14.30 3.28
CA ARG A 122 10.51 -13.92 4.69
C ARG A 122 9.26 -13.06 4.88
N LEU A 123 8.67 -12.55 3.81
CA LEU A 123 7.57 -11.60 3.88
C LEU A 123 6.38 -12.09 3.05
N TYR A 124 5.76 -13.18 3.51
CA TYR A 124 4.58 -13.78 2.88
C TYR A 124 3.34 -12.86 2.86
N LYS A 125 3.42 -11.67 3.49
CA LYS A 125 2.32 -10.72 3.64
C LYS A 125 2.18 -9.72 2.49
N TYR A 126 3.18 -9.58 1.61
CA TYR A 126 3.09 -8.67 0.44
C TYR A 126 2.59 -9.40 -0.82
N PHE A 127 1.54 -10.20 -0.67
CA PHE A 127 0.82 -10.70 -1.83
C PHE A 127 -0.13 -9.59 -2.29
N CYS A 128 -0.07 -9.26 -3.57
CA CYS A 128 -1.02 -8.37 -4.19
C CYS A 128 -1.97 -9.23 -5.02
N VAL A 129 -3.25 -9.26 -4.65
CA VAL A 129 -4.29 -10.07 -5.31
C VAL A 129 -4.97 -9.26 -6.41
#